data_AF-A0A1F9FEP5-F1
#
_entry.id   AF-A0A1F9FEP5-F1
#
_cell.length_a   1.000
_cell.length_b   1.000
_cell.length_c   1.000
_cell.angle_alpha   90.00
_cell.angle_beta   90.00
_cell.angle_gamma   90.00
#
_symmetry.space_group_name_H-M   'P 1'
#
loop_
_entity.id
_entity.type
_entity.pdbx_description
1 polymer ?
#
loop_
_entity_poly.entity_id
_entity_poly.type
_entity_poly.pdbx_seq_one_letter_code
_entity_poly.pdbx_strand_id
1 'polypeptide(L)'
;MVAVQPRLAHRPDVIPEAERLRMLRALMGEKDRSIAAFPQAIRTITFRDHDRWVKPLYERHWPDALVGRTDKKLRFLTCNLYATAPYTVLFSSPRPPFAVRALRGLGVGLGLSPPSLAAWAGRAVRCCAAVLDDDTRRRIVQIASFIAAVDHVFDHCMQGVAAEERGRRMRALIDGGWQPDDAVAHAGAFRFLRALYLEMGAGIDGDDARVYAIATSRLREFFDAEVKAMTGVPDPTGLEWRMPGVLGTIEGLVFPVWRFAGDAARSWMYGVSLFVQVMDDWIDLDKDLTELRPTPMTTGFWGERALEDTWRTTLDGIVALAKHSGVDDERYLAFVRESYRFMAIEVAEAMGGGGAA
;
A
#
# COMPACT_ATOMS: atom_id res chain seq x y z
N MET A 1 31.75 18.54 22.08
CA MET A 1 30.69 18.23 21.10
C MET A 1 31.05 18.92 19.79
N VAL A 2 31.51 18.16 18.80
CA VAL A 2 31.72 18.70 17.46
C VAL A 2 30.34 18.81 16.82
N ALA A 3 29.89 20.03 16.57
CA ALA A 3 28.71 20.26 15.76
C ALA A 3 29.03 19.78 14.34
N VAL A 4 28.53 18.59 14.00
CA VAL A 4 28.51 18.14 12.60
C VAL A 4 27.47 19.00 11.92
N GLN A 5 27.91 20.03 11.20
CA GLN A 5 27.06 20.71 10.22
C GLN A 5 26.54 19.64 9.25
N PRO A 6 25.24 19.57 8.96
CA PRO A 6 24.77 18.73 7.87
C PRO A 6 25.41 19.27 6.60
N ARG A 7 26.24 18.44 5.96
CA ARG A 7 26.66 18.67 4.58
C ARG A 7 25.40 18.55 3.72
N LEU A 8 24.66 19.65 3.55
CA LEU A 8 23.91 19.86 2.30
C LEU A 8 24.96 20.09 1.22
N ALA A 9 25.58 19.00 0.78
CA ALA A 9 26.44 19.02 -0.39
C ALA A 9 25.59 19.53 -1.56
N HIS A 10 26.04 20.64 -2.16
CA HIS A 10 25.75 21.10 -3.51
C HIS A 10 24.44 20.59 -4.11
N ARG A 11 23.35 21.38 -4.08
CA ARG A 11 22.11 21.05 -4.79
C ARG A 11 22.44 20.90 -6.29
N PRO A 12 22.41 19.69 -6.89
CA PRO A 12 22.35 19.59 -8.35
C PRO A 12 21.02 20.22 -8.81
N ASP A 13 20.95 20.60 -10.08
CA ASP A 13 19.71 21.05 -10.72
C ASP A 13 18.61 20.03 -10.45
N VAL A 14 17.73 20.31 -9.48
CA VAL A 14 16.63 19.42 -9.11
C VAL A 14 15.72 19.35 -10.32
N ILE A 15 15.57 18.15 -10.87
CA ILE A 15 14.69 17.89 -12.02
C ILE A 15 13.29 18.39 -11.62
N PRO A 16 12.66 19.31 -12.36
CA PRO A 16 11.34 19.84 -11.98
C PRO A 16 10.27 18.76 -11.88
N GLU A 17 9.28 18.92 -11.00
CA GLU A 17 8.19 17.95 -10.80
C GLU A 17 7.53 17.48 -12.11
N ALA A 18 7.20 18.40 -13.01
CA ALA A 18 6.59 18.07 -14.29
C ALA A 18 7.48 17.14 -15.15
N GLU A 19 8.80 17.34 -15.08
CA GLU A 19 9.77 16.50 -15.75
C GLU A 19 9.91 15.14 -15.06
N ARG A 20 9.97 15.11 -13.72
CA ARG A 20 9.95 13.88 -12.90
C ARG A 20 8.72 13.01 -13.20
N LEU A 21 7.55 13.62 -13.32
CA LEU A 21 6.30 12.94 -13.70
C LEU A 21 6.33 12.44 -15.14
N ARG A 22 6.94 13.18 -16.07
CA ARG A 22 7.13 12.74 -17.45
C ARG A 22 8.06 11.52 -17.51
N MET A 23 9.17 11.54 -16.77
CA MET A 23 10.10 10.41 -16.66
C MET A 23 9.41 9.17 -16.07
N LEU A 24 8.64 9.34 -15.00
CA LEU A 24 7.86 8.25 -14.40
C LEU A 24 6.87 7.64 -15.40
N ARG A 25 6.13 8.47 -16.14
CA ARG A 25 5.21 8.00 -17.20
C ARG A 25 5.95 7.27 -18.31
N ALA A 26 7.10 7.78 -18.76
CA ALA A 26 7.91 7.14 -19.77
C ALA A 26 8.45 5.77 -19.32
N LEU A 27 8.87 5.67 -18.06
CA LEU A 27 9.35 4.44 -17.44
C LEU A 27 8.25 3.37 -17.33
N MET A 28 7.06 3.77 -16.91
CA MET A 28 5.95 2.83 -16.68
C MET A 28 5.23 2.44 -17.97
N GLY A 29 5.28 3.31 -18.99
CA GLY A 29 4.63 3.12 -20.28
C GLY A 29 3.13 3.44 -20.24
N GLU A 30 2.39 2.87 -21.18
CA GLU A 30 0.94 3.07 -21.29
C GLU A 30 0.14 1.91 -20.71
N LYS A 31 -1.08 2.22 -20.25
CA LYS A 31 -2.04 1.21 -19.80
C LYS A 31 -2.62 0.48 -21.01
N ASP A 32 -2.43 -0.83 -21.08
CA ASP A 32 -3.20 -1.67 -22.01
C ASP A 32 -4.67 -1.77 -21.54
N ARG A 33 -5.53 -0.99 -22.18
CA ARG A 33 -6.96 -0.95 -21.86
C ARG A 33 -7.69 -2.26 -22.13
N SER A 34 -7.14 -3.15 -22.96
CA SER A 34 -7.73 -4.46 -23.23
C SER A 34 -7.67 -5.40 -22.02
N ILE A 35 -6.80 -5.11 -21.04
CA ILE A 35 -6.62 -5.88 -19.80
C ILE A 35 -7.47 -5.34 -18.63
N ALA A 36 -8.17 -4.21 -18.81
CA ALA A 36 -8.84 -3.48 -17.74
C ALA A 36 -9.91 -4.30 -16.97
N ALA A 37 -10.49 -5.33 -17.58
CA ALA A 37 -11.57 -6.11 -16.99
C ALA A 37 -11.21 -6.78 -15.66
N PHE A 38 -9.96 -7.22 -15.47
CA PHE A 38 -9.50 -7.84 -14.22
C PHE A 38 -9.23 -6.82 -13.12
N PRO A 39 -8.38 -5.78 -13.33
CA PRO A 39 -8.22 -4.68 -12.37
C PRO A 39 -9.55 -4.05 -11.94
N GLN A 40 -10.45 -3.76 -12.88
CA GLN A 40 -11.76 -3.16 -12.57
C GLN A 40 -12.64 -4.08 -11.71
N ALA A 41 -12.53 -5.40 -11.87
CA ALA A 41 -13.25 -6.35 -11.03
C ALA A 41 -12.73 -6.34 -9.58
N ILE A 42 -11.41 -6.27 -9.38
CA ILE A 42 -10.80 -6.08 -8.05
C ILE A 42 -11.33 -4.78 -7.44
N ARG A 43 -11.29 -3.66 -8.19
CA ARG A 43 -11.81 -2.36 -7.74
C ARG A 43 -13.26 -2.43 -7.30
N THR A 44 -14.12 -3.01 -8.13
CA THR A 44 -15.55 -3.13 -7.85
C THR A 44 -15.79 -3.82 -6.49
N ILE A 45 -15.02 -4.87 -6.21
CA ILE A 45 -15.14 -5.60 -4.95
C ILE A 45 -14.54 -4.81 -3.79
N THR A 46 -13.33 -4.25 -3.93
CA THR A 46 -12.71 -3.46 -2.85
C THR A 46 -13.55 -2.24 -2.48
N PHE A 47 -14.14 -1.54 -3.45
CA PHE A 47 -15.04 -0.41 -3.20
C PHE A 47 -16.32 -0.83 -2.49
N ARG A 48 -16.97 -1.91 -2.95
CA ARG A 48 -18.18 -2.44 -2.28
C ARG A 48 -17.87 -2.86 -0.84
N ASP A 49 -16.76 -3.54 -0.64
CA ASP A 49 -16.32 -4.06 0.65
C ASP A 49 -15.91 -2.91 1.59
N HIS A 50 -15.23 -1.89 1.08
CA HIS A 50 -14.96 -0.64 1.81
C HIS A 50 -16.27 0.05 2.24
N ASP A 51 -17.24 0.18 1.34
CA ASP A 51 -18.52 0.82 1.66
C ASP A 51 -19.31 0.03 2.69
N ARG A 52 -19.15 -1.29 2.73
CA ARG A 52 -19.80 -2.17 3.72
C ARG A 52 -19.15 -2.09 5.10
N TRP A 53 -17.82 -2.05 5.18
CA TRP A 53 -17.10 -2.28 6.45
C TRP A 53 -16.29 -1.10 6.96
N VAL A 54 -15.91 -0.15 6.10
CA VAL A 54 -15.09 1.00 6.47
C VAL A 54 -15.91 2.28 6.50
N LYS A 55 -16.78 2.49 5.51
CA LYS A 55 -17.64 3.69 5.46
C LYS A 55 -18.48 3.91 6.73
N PRO A 56 -19.09 2.88 7.35
CA PRO A 56 -19.81 3.06 8.61
C PRO A 56 -18.91 3.56 9.76
N LEU A 57 -17.62 3.25 9.73
CA LEU A 57 -16.66 3.74 10.71
C LEU A 57 -16.34 5.23 10.49
N TYR A 58 -16.28 5.69 9.24
CA TYR A 58 -16.23 7.14 8.96
C TYR A 58 -17.45 7.85 9.50
N GLU A 59 -18.64 7.37 9.14
CA GLU A 59 -19.92 7.98 9.54
C GLU A 59 -20.03 8.11 11.07
N ARG A 60 -19.52 7.11 11.80
CA ARG A 60 -19.58 7.08 13.26
C ARG A 60 -18.47 7.87 13.95
N HIS A 61 -17.23 7.79 13.45
CA HIS A 61 -16.07 8.27 14.19
C HIS A 61 -15.45 9.56 13.61
N TRP A 62 -15.67 9.83 12.32
CA TRP A 62 -15.12 10.98 11.62
C TRP A 62 -16.05 11.48 10.48
N PRO A 63 -17.27 11.93 10.81
CA PRO A 63 -18.26 12.33 9.81
C PRO A 63 -17.76 13.49 8.93
N ASP A 64 -16.94 14.40 9.47
CA ASP A 64 -16.40 15.54 8.72
C ASP A 64 -15.53 15.14 7.53
N ALA A 65 -14.88 13.96 7.57
CA ALA A 65 -14.09 13.47 6.44
C ALA A 65 -14.94 13.25 5.18
N LEU A 66 -16.24 12.96 5.35
CA LEU A 66 -17.19 12.68 4.26
C LEU A 66 -17.70 13.96 3.56
N VAL A 67 -17.54 15.12 4.18
CA VAL A 67 -17.96 16.41 3.61
C VAL A 67 -16.91 16.95 2.62
N GLY A 68 -15.65 16.56 2.79
CA GLY A 68 -14.51 17.07 2.04
C GLY A 68 -13.99 16.16 0.93
N ARG A 69 -12.67 16.17 0.75
CA ARG A 69 -11.93 15.26 -0.15
C ARG A 69 -11.20 14.14 0.59
N THR A 70 -11.17 14.19 1.92
CA THR A 70 -10.42 13.25 2.75
C THR A 70 -10.92 11.82 2.59
N ASP A 71 -12.24 11.60 2.56
CA ASP A 71 -12.82 10.28 2.29
C ASP A 71 -12.42 9.75 0.92
N LYS A 72 -12.42 10.59 -0.13
CA LYS A 72 -12.01 10.22 -1.48
C LYS A 72 -10.54 9.83 -1.54
N LYS A 73 -9.66 10.63 -0.92
CA LYS A 73 -8.23 10.32 -0.76
C LYS A 73 -8.04 8.97 -0.08
N LEU A 74 -8.63 8.77 1.09
CA LEU A 74 -8.43 7.56 1.89
C LEU A 74 -9.08 6.33 1.24
N ARG A 75 -10.22 6.49 0.57
CA ARG A 75 -10.86 5.42 -0.19
C ARG A 75 -10.02 5.02 -1.40
N PHE A 76 -9.39 5.99 -2.07
CA PHE A 76 -8.42 5.70 -3.12
C PHE A 76 -7.21 4.94 -2.56
N LEU A 77 -6.56 5.44 -1.52
CA LEU A 77 -5.41 4.75 -0.90
C LEU A 77 -5.79 3.32 -0.45
N THR A 78 -6.96 3.17 0.17
CA THR A 78 -7.48 1.85 0.55
C THR A 78 -7.69 0.95 -0.65
N CYS A 79 -8.58 1.35 -1.57
CA CYS A 79 -9.13 0.47 -2.60
C CYS A 79 -8.21 0.33 -3.80
N ASN A 80 -7.41 1.38 -4.09
CA ASN A 80 -6.59 1.50 -5.27
C ASN A 80 -5.13 1.14 -5.05
N LEU A 81 -4.58 1.50 -3.90
CA LEU A 81 -3.20 1.22 -3.55
C LEU A 81 -3.11 -0.06 -2.73
N TYR A 82 -3.56 -0.03 -1.47
CA TYR A 82 -3.22 -1.05 -0.50
C TYR A 82 -3.99 -2.36 -0.65
N ALA A 83 -5.32 -2.33 -0.83
CA ALA A 83 -6.14 -3.54 -0.94
C ALA A 83 -5.85 -4.35 -2.21
N THR A 84 -5.27 -3.73 -3.23
CA THR A 84 -4.92 -4.39 -4.50
C THR A 84 -3.93 -5.52 -4.31
N ALA A 85 -2.89 -5.31 -3.49
CA ALA A 85 -1.80 -6.27 -3.34
C ALA A 85 -2.29 -7.61 -2.74
N PRO A 86 -3.07 -7.65 -1.64
CA PRO A 86 -3.68 -8.88 -1.15
C PRO A 86 -4.54 -9.61 -2.20
N TYR A 87 -5.36 -8.87 -2.95
CA TYR A 87 -6.15 -9.47 -4.03
C TYR A 87 -5.24 -10.06 -5.12
N THR A 88 -4.21 -9.34 -5.57
CA THR A 88 -3.24 -9.87 -6.53
C THR A 88 -2.56 -11.14 -6.02
N VAL A 89 -2.20 -11.21 -4.74
CA VAL A 89 -1.67 -12.44 -4.12
C VAL A 89 -2.68 -13.59 -4.19
N LEU A 90 -3.97 -13.36 -3.92
CA LEU A 90 -4.97 -14.42 -4.05
C LEU A 90 -5.05 -15.01 -5.47
N PHE A 91 -4.73 -14.23 -6.50
CA PHE A 91 -4.74 -14.68 -7.90
C PHE A 91 -3.43 -15.28 -8.39
N SER A 92 -2.30 -14.76 -7.91
CA SER A 92 -0.97 -15.11 -8.42
C SER A 92 -0.18 -16.01 -7.47
N SER A 93 -0.66 -16.24 -6.23
CA SER A 93 0.06 -17.03 -5.23
C SER A 93 0.23 -18.51 -5.61
N PRO A 94 1.17 -19.22 -4.96
CA PRO A 94 1.37 -20.65 -5.21
C PRO A 94 0.20 -21.54 -4.82
N ARG A 95 -0.59 -21.10 -3.85
CA ARG A 95 -1.73 -21.84 -3.31
C ARG A 95 -2.97 -20.95 -3.38
N PRO A 96 -3.42 -20.55 -4.59
CA PRO A 96 -4.58 -19.68 -4.67
C PRO A 96 -5.83 -20.45 -4.23
N PRO A 97 -6.92 -19.76 -3.84
CA PRO A 97 -8.19 -20.41 -3.54
C PRO A 97 -8.60 -21.38 -4.66
N PHE A 98 -9.21 -22.52 -4.31
CA PHE A 98 -9.49 -23.60 -5.28
C PHE A 98 -10.20 -23.11 -6.55
N ALA A 99 -11.21 -22.25 -6.40
CA ALA A 99 -11.95 -21.67 -7.51
C ALA A 99 -11.04 -20.86 -8.46
N VAL A 100 -10.12 -20.06 -7.90
CA VAL A 100 -9.13 -19.31 -8.67
C VAL A 100 -8.20 -20.26 -9.42
N ARG A 101 -7.70 -21.31 -8.73
CA ARG A 101 -6.81 -22.32 -9.35
C ARG A 101 -7.50 -23.02 -10.53
N ALA A 102 -8.75 -23.45 -10.35
CA ALA A 102 -9.52 -24.13 -11.37
C ALA A 102 -9.81 -23.21 -12.57
N LEU A 103 -10.27 -21.99 -12.32
CA LEU A 103 -10.55 -21.01 -13.37
C LEU A 103 -9.29 -20.63 -14.14
N ARG A 104 -8.15 -20.48 -13.45
CA ARG A 104 -6.84 -20.27 -14.07
C ARG A 104 -6.46 -21.43 -14.98
N GLY A 105 -6.55 -22.67 -14.48
CA GLY A 105 -6.25 -23.88 -15.26
C GLY A 105 -7.11 -24.00 -16.51
N LEU A 106 -8.40 -23.70 -16.41
CA LEU A 106 -9.31 -23.67 -17.57
C LEU A 106 -8.94 -22.58 -18.57
N GLY A 107 -8.67 -21.36 -18.11
CA GLY A 107 -8.29 -20.25 -18.99
C GLY A 107 -6.99 -20.52 -19.76
N VAL A 108 -5.99 -21.09 -19.07
CA VAL A 108 -4.72 -21.52 -19.69
C VAL A 108 -4.94 -22.70 -20.64
N GLY A 109 -5.70 -23.73 -20.22
CA GLY A 109 -5.97 -24.91 -21.04
C GLY A 109 -6.76 -24.62 -22.32
N LEU A 110 -7.65 -23.61 -22.29
CA LEU A 110 -8.36 -23.11 -23.46
C LEU A 110 -7.51 -22.21 -24.36
N GLY A 111 -6.29 -21.88 -23.93
CA GLY A 111 -5.37 -21.07 -24.70
C GLY A 111 -5.84 -19.63 -24.93
N LEU A 112 -6.56 -19.06 -23.96
CA LEU A 112 -7.11 -17.71 -24.06
C LEU A 112 -6.01 -16.66 -24.25
N SER A 113 -6.28 -15.66 -25.08
CA SER A 113 -5.40 -14.48 -25.23
C SER A 113 -5.38 -13.62 -23.96
N PRO A 114 -4.37 -12.77 -23.72
CA PRO A 114 -4.32 -11.92 -22.52
C PRO A 114 -5.59 -11.09 -22.25
N PRO A 115 -6.23 -10.44 -23.23
CA PRO A 115 -7.51 -9.72 -23.00
C PRO A 115 -8.64 -10.66 -22.59
N SER A 116 -8.69 -11.86 -23.17
CA SER A 116 -9.69 -12.88 -22.84
C SER A 116 -9.46 -13.44 -21.44
N LEU A 117 -8.19 -13.67 -21.06
CA LEU A 117 -7.78 -14.03 -19.71
C LEU A 117 -8.16 -12.94 -18.70
N ALA A 118 -7.99 -11.66 -19.04
CA ALA A 118 -8.41 -10.56 -18.18
C ALA A 118 -9.93 -10.53 -17.97
N ALA A 119 -10.72 -10.70 -19.03
CA ALA A 119 -12.18 -10.78 -18.92
C ALA A 119 -12.62 -12.01 -18.10
N TRP A 120 -11.97 -13.15 -18.32
CA TRP A 120 -12.20 -14.40 -17.60
C TRP A 120 -11.85 -14.26 -16.12
N ALA A 121 -10.67 -13.75 -15.80
CA ALA A 121 -10.21 -13.49 -14.45
C ALA A 121 -11.09 -12.45 -13.76
N GLY A 122 -11.55 -11.40 -14.46
CA GLY A 122 -12.48 -10.42 -13.89
C GLY A 122 -13.82 -11.05 -13.49
N ARG A 123 -14.34 -12.02 -14.27
CA ARG A 123 -15.50 -12.83 -13.85
C ARG A 123 -15.15 -13.73 -12.67
N ALA A 124 -13.96 -14.35 -12.70
CA ALA A 124 -13.46 -15.16 -11.60
C ALA A 124 -13.40 -14.38 -10.28
N VAL A 125 -12.91 -13.14 -10.28
CA VAL A 125 -12.85 -12.27 -9.09
C VAL A 125 -14.24 -12.05 -8.51
N ARG A 126 -15.23 -11.75 -9.35
CA ARG A 126 -16.63 -11.54 -8.93
C ARG A 126 -17.25 -12.81 -8.32
N CYS A 127 -17.01 -13.97 -8.93
CA CYS A 127 -17.49 -15.25 -8.39
C CYS A 127 -16.72 -15.66 -7.12
N CYS A 128 -15.40 -15.46 -7.12
CA CYS A 128 -14.52 -15.79 -6.00
C CYS A 128 -14.86 -14.96 -4.77
N ALA A 129 -15.26 -13.69 -4.91
CA ALA A 129 -15.73 -12.90 -3.78
C ALA A 129 -16.98 -13.48 -3.10
N ALA A 130 -17.79 -14.29 -3.79
CA ALA A 130 -18.91 -14.99 -3.18
C ALA A 130 -18.48 -16.23 -2.37
N VAL A 131 -17.28 -16.76 -2.62
CA VAL A 131 -16.75 -17.98 -1.96
C VAL A 131 -15.54 -17.71 -1.06
N LEU A 132 -14.92 -16.54 -1.18
CA LEU A 132 -13.96 -16.03 -0.22
C LEU A 132 -14.71 -15.68 1.06
N ASP A 133 -14.19 -16.24 2.15
CA ASP A 133 -14.63 -15.98 3.50
C ASP A 133 -14.82 -14.48 3.76
N ASP A 134 -15.95 -14.11 4.37
CA ASP A 134 -16.36 -12.71 4.56
C ASP A 134 -15.37 -11.99 5.48
N ASP A 135 -14.80 -12.71 6.47
CA ASP A 135 -13.77 -12.17 7.36
C ASP A 135 -12.45 -11.86 6.63
N THR A 136 -12.04 -12.72 5.69
CA THR A 136 -10.86 -12.45 4.85
C THR A 136 -11.05 -11.15 4.04
N ARG A 137 -12.20 -10.99 3.38
CA ARG A 137 -12.48 -9.79 2.57
C ARG A 137 -12.61 -8.52 3.42
N ARG A 138 -13.29 -8.64 4.55
CA ARG A 138 -13.42 -7.58 5.55
C ARG A 138 -12.05 -7.11 6.04
N ARG A 139 -11.17 -8.03 6.44
CA ARG A 139 -9.83 -7.71 6.94
C ARG A 139 -8.95 -7.05 5.88
N ILE A 140 -9.01 -7.48 4.61
CA ILE A 140 -8.26 -6.84 3.52
C ILE A 140 -8.55 -5.33 3.47
N VAL A 141 -9.84 -4.94 3.43
CA VAL A 141 -10.19 -3.51 3.31
C VAL A 141 -9.95 -2.75 4.61
N GLN A 142 -10.18 -3.37 5.79
CA GLN A 142 -9.94 -2.71 7.07
C GLN A 142 -8.46 -2.41 7.30
N ILE A 143 -7.55 -3.33 6.97
CA ILE A 143 -6.11 -3.12 7.10
C ILE A 143 -5.60 -2.11 6.08
N ALA A 144 -6.06 -2.21 4.83
CA ALA A 144 -5.74 -1.23 3.80
C ALA A 144 -6.18 0.19 4.22
N SER A 145 -7.36 0.32 4.82
CA SER A 145 -7.85 1.60 5.37
C SER A 145 -7.09 2.03 6.61
N PHE A 146 -6.66 1.11 7.46
CA PHE A 146 -5.85 1.41 8.63
C PHE A 146 -4.50 2.00 8.21
N ILE A 147 -3.81 1.39 7.25
CA ILE A 147 -2.54 1.89 6.73
C ILE A 147 -2.73 3.29 6.12
N ALA A 148 -3.75 3.48 5.27
CA ALA A 148 -4.07 4.79 4.70
C ALA A 148 -4.39 5.85 5.77
N ALA A 149 -5.07 5.45 6.87
CA ALA A 149 -5.38 6.34 7.97
C ALA A 149 -4.15 6.69 8.82
N VAL A 150 -3.22 5.75 9.04
CA VAL A 150 -1.95 6.02 9.72
C VAL A 150 -1.16 7.08 8.95
N ASP A 151 -1.00 6.89 7.64
CA ASP A 151 -0.32 7.81 6.73
C ASP A 151 -0.93 9.22 6.83
N HIS A 152 -2.25 9.32 6.64
CA HIS A 152 -2.96 10.59 6.73
C HIS A 152 -2.83 11.27 8.11
N VAL A 153 -2.87 10.49 9.19
CA VAL A 153 -2.76 11.02 10.55
C VAL A 153 -1.37 11.61 10.80
N PHE A 154 -0.30 10.92 10.38
CA PHE A 154 1.07 11.42 10.53
C PHE A 154 1.33 12.68 9.71
N ASP A 155 0.83 12.72 8.48
CA ASP A 155 1.08 13.83 7.55
C ASP A 155 0.22 15.06 7.82
N HIS A 156 -1.03 14.88 8.24
CA HIS A 156 -2.03 15.95 8.23
C HIS A 156 -2.68 16.24 9.58
N CYS A 157 -2.74 15.30 10.51
CA CYS A 157 -3.52 15.47 11.75
C CYS A 157 -2.67 15.85 12.97
N MET A 158 -1.33 15.83 12.85
CA MET A 158 -0.41 16.10 13.95
C MET A 158 0.52 17.30 13.70
N GLN A 159 0.12 18.23 12.82
CA GLN A 159 0.88 19.45 12.56
C GLN A 159 1.11 20.25 13.85
N GLY A 160 2.32 20.76 14.06
CA GLY A 160 2.71 21.49 15.27
C GLY A 160 2.94 20.62 16.52
N VAL A 161 2.72 19.30 16.45
CA VAL A 161 3.04 18.36 17.55
C VAL A 161 4.47 17.89 17.41
N ALA A 162 5.24 17.91 18.51
CA ALA A 162 6.62 17.38 18.55
C ALA A 162 6.67 15.89 18.20
N ALA A 163 7.72 15.45 17.50
CA ALA A 163 7.83 14.09 16.95
C ALA A 163 7.65 12.99 18.02
N GLU A 164 8.28 13.12 19.19
CA GLU A 164 8.19 12.15 20.27
C GLU A 164 6.76 12.08 20.85
N GLU A 165 6.06 13.20 20.90
CA GLU A 165 4.65 13.27 21.28
C GLU A 165 3.77 12.55 20.25
N ARG A 166 4.03 12.71 18.95
CA ARG A 166 3.30 11.99 17.89
C ARG A 166 3.37 10.48 18.09
N GLY A 167 4.58 9.94 18.22
CA GLY A 167 4.78 8.50 18.44
C GLY A 167 4.15 8.02 19.74
N ARG A 168 4.25 8.80 20.82
CA ARG A 168 3.58 8.45 22.10
C ARG A 168 2.07 8.40 21.97
N ARG A 169 1.46 9.39 21.30
CA ARG A 169 0.01 9.44 21.04
C ARG A 169 -0.44 8.27 20.18
N MET A 170 0.27 7.95 19.11
CA MET A 170 -0.05 6.79 18.26
C MET A 170 -0.01 5.48 19.03
N ARG A 171 1.03 5.25 19.84
CA ARG A 171 1.08 4.07 20.72
C ARG A 171 -0.06 4.05 21.73
N ALA A 172 -0.27 5.15 22.46
CA ALA A 172 -1.33 5.25 23.46
C ALA A 172 -2.73 5.08 22.85
N LEU A 173 -2.96 5.57 21.64
CA LEU A 173 -4.21 5.37 20.90
C LEU A 173 -4.45 3.87 20.64
N ILE A 174 -3.45 3.20 20.07
CA ILE A 174 -3.51 1.77 19.73
C ILE A 174 -3.59 0.89 20.99
N ASP A 175 -2.93 1.28 22.07
CA ASP A 175 -2.97 0.59 23.36
C ASP A 175 -4.23 0.89 24.18
N GLY A 176 -5.04 1.86 23.75
CA GLY A 176 -6.22 2.32 24.48
C GLY A 176 -5.92 3.18 25.70
N GLY A 177 -4.65 3.57 25.91
CA GLY A 177 -4.22 4.51 26.95
C GLY A 177 -4.54 5.98 26.64
N TRP A 178 -4.96 6.30 25.41
CA TRP A 178 -5.44 7.62 25.03
C TRP A 178 -6.73 7.53 24.20
N GLN A 179 -7.73 8.33 24.59
CA GLN A 179 -8.99 8.47 23.86
C GLN A 179 -9.19 9.95 23.51
N PRO A 180 -9.14 10.33 22.23
CA PRO A 180 -9.26 11.72 21.79
C PRO A 180 -10.71 12.21 21.92
N ASP A 181 -10.90 13.25 22.73
CA ASP A 181 -12.15 13.99 22.87
C ASP A 181 -12.27 15.10 21.81
N ASP A 182 -13.42 15.78 21.76
CA ASP A 182 -13.69 16.81 20.76
C ASP A 182 -12.89 18.11 20.94
N ALA A 183 -12.14 18.26 22.05
CA ALA A 183 -11.24 19.39 22.23
C ALA A 183 -9.92 19.19 21.45
N VAL A 184 -9.61 17.96 21.03
CA VAL A 184 -8.42 17.65 20.24
C VAL A 184 -8.67 17.96 18.76
N ALA A 185 -7.78 18.76 18.15
CA ALA A 185 -7.80 18.97 16.70
C ALA A 185 -7.73 17.63 15.96
N HIS A 186 -8.58 17.43 14.96
CA HIS A 186 -8.70 16.18 14.21
C HIS A 186 -9.05 14.94 15.05
N ALA A 187 -9.71 15.10 16.21
CA ALA A 187 -10.14 13.98 17.07
C ALA A 187 -10.84 12.86 16.30
N GLY A 188 -11.68 13.21 15.32
CA GLY A 188 -12.37 12.24 14.47
C GLY A 188 -11.41 11.28 13.74
N ALA A 189 -10.31 11.78 13.18
CA ALA A 189 -9.32 10.96 12.48
C ALA A 189 -8.69 9.92 13.41
N PHE A 190 -8.32 10.33 14.63
CA PHE A 190 -7.76 9.43 15.65
C PHE A 190 -8.80 8.40 16.13
N ARG A 191 -10.06 8.81 16.35
CA ARG A 191 -11.14 7.87 16.71
C ARG A 191 -11.39 6.84 15.60
N PHE A 192 -11.38 7.29 14.34
CA PHE A 192 -11.53 6.42 13.18
C PHE A 192 -10.37 5.41 13.08
N LEU A 193 -9.13 5.88 13.21
CA LEU A 193 -7.94 5.02 13.24
C LEU A 193 -8.02 3.96 14.35
N ARG A 194 -8.45 4.37 15.56
CA ARG A 194 -8.65 3.44 16.67
C ARG A 194 -9.76 2.42 16.38
N ALA A 195 -10.89 2.86 15.83
CA ALA A 195 -11.99 1.97 15.47
C ALA A 195 -11.53 0.92 14.45
N LEU A 196 -10.79 1.33 13.41
CA LEU A 196 -10.19 0.39 12.45
C LEU A 196 -9.29 -0.64 13.13
N TYR A 197 -8.41 -0.21 14.04
CA TYR A 197 -7.53 -1.13 14.75
C TYR A 197 -8.32 -2.18 15.55
N LEU A 198 -9.36 -1.76 16.26
CA LEU A 198 -10.21 -2.66 17.05
C LEU A 198 -10.97 -3.65 16.16
N GLU A 199 -11.55 -3.17 15.07
CA GLU A 199 -12.30 -3.99 14.11
C GLU A 199 -11.42 -5.00 13.38
N MET A 200 -10.18 -4.63 13.06
CA MET A 200 -9.19 -5.54 12.49
C MET A 200 -8.89 -6.71 13.43
N GLY A 201 -8.79 -6.44 14.74
CA GLY A 201 -8.52 -7.43 15.78
C GLY A 201 -9.72 -8.31 16.16
N ALA A 202 -10.93 -7.94 15.74
CA ALA A 202 -12.15 -8.61 16.15
C ALA A 202 -12.28 -10.02 15.53
N GLY A 203 -12.56 -11.00 16.40
CA GLY A 203 -12.78 -12.39 15.99
C GLY A 203 -11.52 -13.09 15.48
N ILE A 204 -10.33 -12.64 15.87
CA ILE A 204 -9.08 -13.33 15.55
C ILE A 204 -8.78 -14.40 16.61
N ASP A 205 -8.57 -15.64 16.17
CA ASP A 205 -8.20 -16.78 17.00
C ASP A 205 -7.08 -17.63 16.36
N GLY A 206 -6.60 -18.65 17.10
CA GLY A 206 -5.66 -19.65 16.60
C GLY A 206 -4.40 -19.08 15.92
N ASP A 207 -4.06 -19.63 14.75
CA ASP A 207 -2.90 -19.17 13.97
C ASP A 207 -3.04 -17.74 13.45
N ASP A 208 -4.26 -17.26 13.20
CA ASP A 208 -4.49 -15.89 12.76
C ASP A 208 -4.06 -14.89 13.85
N ALA A 209 -4.26 -15.23 15.12
CA ALA A 209 -3.82 -14.40 16.25
C ALA A 209 -2.30 -14.22 16.27
N ARG A 210 -1.55 -15.27 15.96
CA ARG A 210 -0.09 -15.22 15.89
C ARG A 210 0.39 -14.34 14.74
N VAL A 211 -0.21 -14.47 13.55
CA VAL A 211 0.17 -13.67 12.38
C VAL A 211 -0.23 -12.20 12.59
N TYR A 212 -1.40 -11.94 13.18
CA TYR A 212 -1.83 -10.60 13.55
C TYR A 212 -0.92 -9.94 14.58
N ALA A 213 -0.43 -10.69 15.58
CA ALA A 213 0.54 -10.20 16.54
C ALA A 213 1.86 -9.78 15.89
N ILE A 214 2.34 -10.53 14.88
CA ILE A 214 3.52 -10.16 14.09
C ILE A 214 3.26 -8.86 13.32
N ALA A 215 2.14 -8.76 12.61
CA ALA A 215 1.77 -7.56 11.85
C ALA A 215 1.68 -6.32 12.74
N THR A 216 1.02 -6.44 13.90
CA THR A 216 0.88 -5.33 14.87
C THR A 216 2.19 -4.98 15.58
N SER A 217 3.11 -5.94 15.76
CA SER A 217 4.47 -5.65 16.24
C SER A 217 5.23 -4.79 15.23
N ARG A 218 5.18 -5.14 13.93
CA ARG A 218 5.84 -4.35 12.87
C ARG A 218 5.25 -2.95 12.72
N LEU A 219 3.95 -2.80 12.95
CA LEU A 219 3.31 -1.48 13.01
C LEU A 219 3.91 -0.59 14.11
N ARG A 220 4.26 -1.14 15.28
CA ARG A 220 4.88 -0.36 16.35
C ARG A 220 6.30 0.06 15.99
N GLU A 221 7.05 -0.84 15.34
CA GLU A 221 8.38 -0.51 14.79
C GLU A 221 8.29 0.62 13.76
N PHE A 222 7.23 0.63 12.93
CA PHE A 222 6.95 1.73 12.01
C PHE A 222 6.73 3.06 12.76
N PHE A 223 5.93 3.09 13.83
CA PHE A 223 5.77 4.32 14.63
C PHE A 223 7.07 4.82 15.24
N ASP A 224 7.93 3.91 15.72
CA ASP A 224 9.24 4.28 16.26
C ASP A 224 10.18 4.80 15.16
N ALA A 225 10.11 4.23 13.97
CA ALA A 225 10.87 4.66 12.80
C ALA A 225 10.46 6.07 12.32
N GLU A 226 9.17 6.37 12.29
CA GLU A 226 8.66 7.71 11.97
C GLU A 226 9.19 8.77 12.95
N VAL A 227 9.19 8.47 14.25
CA VAL A 227 9.77 9.38 15.26
C VAL A 227 11.27 9.57 15.01
N LYS A 228 12.00 8.50 14.72
CA LYS A 228 13.45 8.58 14.44
C LYS A 228 13.75 9.41 13.20
N ALA A 229 12.97 9.24 12.13
CA ALA A 229 13.08 10.05 10.92
C ALA A 229 12.83 11.54 11.21
N MET A 230 11.76 11.86 11.93
CA MET A 230 11.41 13.25 12.27
C MET A 230 12.40 13.92 13.24
N THR A 231 13.06 13.14 14.09
CA THR A 231 14.04 13.64 15.08
C THR A 231 15.48 13.64 14.53
N GLY A 232 15.68 13.23 13.27
CA GLY A 232 16.99 13.21 12.63
C GLY A 232 17.96 12.16 13.20
N VAL A 233 17.44 11.11 13.83
CA VAL A 233 18.27 9.97 14.24
C VAL A 233 18.79 9.30 12.96
N PRO A 234 20.12 9.15 12.79
CA PRO A 234 20.66 8.54 11.58
C PRO A 234 20.19 7.10 11.41
N ASP A 235 19.74 6.75 10.21
CA ASP A 235 19.51 5.35 9.81
C ASP A 235 20.84 4.74 9.33
N PRO A 236 21.35 3.66 9.97
CA PRO A 236 22.59 3.01 9.54
C PRO A 236 22.54 2.41 8.13
N THR A 237 21.34 2.23 7.56
CA THR A 237 21.18 1.70 6.20
C THR A 237 21.22 2.78 5.12
N GLY A 238 21.15 4.07 5.49
CA GLY A 238 21.03 5.19 4.55
C GLY A 238 19.63 5.33 3.93
N LEU A 239 18.64 4.58 4.43
CA LEU A 239 17.26 4.57 3.93
C LEU A 239 16.32 5.46 4.77
N GLU A 240 16.87 6.35 5.60
CA GLU A 240 16.12 7.34 6.41
C GLU A 240 14.90 6.74 7.14
N TRP A 241 15.06 5.53 7.70
CA TRP A 241 14.02 4.80 8.43
C TRP A 241 12.77 4.45 7.61
N ARG A 242 12.84 4.46 6.27
CA ARG A 242 11.73 4.04 5.39
C ARG A 242 11.40 2.55 5.52
N MET A 243 12.41 1.70 5.75
CA MET A 243 12.24 0.24 5.73
C MET A 243 11.26 -0.31 6.78
N PRO A 244 11.28 0.13 8.05
CA PRO A 244 10.25 -0.26 9.01
C PRO A 244 8.81 0.05 8.55
N GLY A 245 8.58 1.18 7.87
CA GLY A 245 7.27 1.51 7.29
C GLY A 245 6.87 0.56 6.15
N VAL A 246 7.81 0.24 5.25
CA VAL A 246 7.63 -0.78 4.20
C VAL A 246 7.31 -2.13 4.81
N LEU A 247 8.06 -2.58 5.82
CA LEU A 247 7.86 -3.87 6.47
C LEU A 247 6.53 -3.94 7.23
N GLY A 248 6.17 -2.89 7.97
CA GLY A 248 4.91 -2.78 8.69
C GLY A 248 3.69 -2.83 7.77
N THR A 249 3.76 -2.08 6.66
CA THR A 249 2.73 -2.10 5.61
C THR A 249 2.54 -3.50 5.05
N ILE A 250 3.63 -4.19 4.70
CA ILE A 250 3.54 -5.50 4.06
C ILE A 250 3.11 -6.61 5.02
N GLU A 251 3.61 -6.68 6.25
CA GLU A 251 3.11 -7.70 7.19
C GLU A 251 1.62 -7.47 7.52
N GLY A 252 1.17 -6.22 7.57
CA GLY A 252 -0.26 -5.89 7.63
C GLY A 252 -1.04 -6.44 6.44
N LEU A 253 -0.61 -6.16 5.20
CA LEU A 253 -1.32 -6.59 4.00
C LEU A 253 -1.22 -8.09 3.71
N VAL A 254 -0.15 -8.75 4.14
CA VAL A 254 0.00 -10.22 4.02
C VAL A 254 -0.90 -10.93 5.01
N PHE A 255 -1.09 -10.40 6.22
CA PHE A 255 -1.90 -11.04 7.26
C PHE A 255 -3.25 -11.57 6.77
N PRO A 256 -4.15 -10.81 6.12
CA PRO A 256 -5.46 -11.34 5.74
C PRO A 256 -5.40 -12.47 4.70
N VAL A 257 -4.27 -12.62 4.00
CA VAL A 257 -4.08 -13.61 2.93
C VAL A 257 -2.94 -14.60 3.23
N TRP A 258 -2.49 -14.66 4.49
CA TRP A 258 -1.28 -15.38 4.89
C TRP A 258 -1.30 -16.88 4.54
N ARG A 259 -2.48 -17.50 4.54
CA ARG A 259 -2.70 -18.92 4.21
C ARG A 259 -2.39 -19.23 2.74
N PHE A 260 -2.50 -18.21 1.88
CA PHE A 260 -2.25 -18.30 0.44
C PHE A 260 -0.89 -17.72 0.07
N ALA A 261 -0.42 -16.74 0.84
CA ALA A 261 0.89 -16.13 0.68
C ALA A 261 2.02 -17.09 1.12
N GLY A 262 3.01 -17.30 0.25
CA GLY A 262 4.31 -17.86 0.64
C GLY A 262 5.38 -16.77 0.61
N ASP A 263 6.63 -17.15 0.87
CA ASP A 263 7.75 -16.20 0.88
C ASP A 263 7.91 -15.45 -0.45
N ALA A 264 7.62 -16.10 -1.59
CA ALA A 264 7.61 -15.45 -2.89
C ALA A 264 6.58 -14.31 -2.99
N ALA A 265 5.37 -14.50 -2.43
CA ALA A 265 4.33 -13.47 -2.43
C ALA A 265 4.73 -12.30 -1.51
N ARG A 266 5.27 -12.61 -0.33
CA ARG A 266 5.79 -11.62 0.61
C ARG A 266 6.93 -10.81 -0.01
N SER A 267 7.89 -11.47 -0.66
CA SER A 267 9.02 -10.82 -1.33
C SER A 267 8.58 -9.91 -2.47
N TRP A 268 7.60 -10.34 -3.27
CA TRP A 268 7.01 -9.49 -4.30
C TRP A 268 6.31 -8.26 -3.69
N MET A 269 5.50 -8.45 -2.65
CA MET A 269 4.83 -7.34 -1.96
C MET A 269 5.82 -6.33 -1.37
N TYR A 270 6.95 -6.79 -0.80
CA TYR A 270 8.03 -5.89 -0.39
C TYR A 270 8.58 -5.06 -1.55
N GLY A 271 8.84 -5.70 -2.69
CA GLY A 271 9.27 -5.00 -3.90
C GLY A 271 8.28 -3.92 -4.34
N VAL A 272 6.97 -4.23 -4.30
CA VAL A 272 5.91 -3.27 -4.63
C VAL A 272 5.88 -2.10 -3.65
N SER A 273 5.92 -2.37 -2.35
CA SER A 273 5.91 -1.29 -1.34
C SER A 273 7.17 -0.43 -1.40
N LEU A 274 8.33 -1.01 -1.71
CA LEU A 274 9.55 -0.24 -1.92
C LEU A 274 9.44 0.65 -3.16
N PHE A 275 8.95 0.12 -4.29
CA PHE A 275 8.73 0.92 -5.49
C PHE A 275 7.75 2.08 -5.23
N VAL A 276 6.65 1.83 -4.50
CA VAL A 276 5.69 2.88 -4.12
C VAL A 276 6.36 3.95 -3.28
N GLN A 277 7.21 3.60 -2.31
CA GLN A 277 7.94 4.58 -1.50
C GLN A 277 8.96 5.38 -2.33
N VAL A 278 9.70 4.73 -3.23
CA VAL A 278 10.64 5.41 -4.12
C VAL A 278 9.90 6.36 -5.07
N MET A 279 8.73 5.95 -5.56
CA MET A 279 7.87 6.78 -6.40
C MET A 279 7.28 7.98 -5.63
N ASP A 280 6.87 7.78 -4.38
CA ASP A 280 6.38 8.83 -3.49
C ASP A 280 7.46 9.90 -3.26
N ASP A 281 8.64 9.48 -2.79
CA ASP A 281 9.78 10.38 -2.55
C ASP A 281 10.27 11.06 -3.87
N TRP A 282 10.08 10.41 -5.03
CA TRP A 282 10.39 10.99 -6.33
C TRP A 282 9.40 12.10 -6.72
N ILE A 283 8.11 11.89 -6.46
CA ILE A 283 7.06 12.89 -6.76
C ILE A 283 7.21 14.07 -5.78
N ASP A 284 7.29 13.77 -4.48
CA ASP A 284 7.30 14.76 -3.38
C ASP A 284 8.67 15.44 -3.16
N LEU A 285 9.69 15.16 -3.99
CA LEU A 285 11.05 15.69 -3.80
C LEU A 285 11.12 17.21 -3.57
N ASP A 286 10.36 18.02 -4.32
CA ASP A 286 10.38 19.49 -4.15
C ASP A 286 9.79 19.92 -2.79
N LYS A 287 8.74 19.21 -2.34
CA LYS A 287 8.11 19.43 -1.05
C LYS A 287 9.06 18.99 0.07
N ASP A 288 9.65 17.81 -0.02
CA ASP A 288 10.61 17.30 0.97
C ASP A 288 11.83 18.23 1.10
N LEU A 289 12.36 18.73 -0.02
CA LEU A 289 13.45 19.71 -0.02
C LEU A 289 13.06 21.06 0.60
N THR A 290 11.80 21.48 0.42
CA THR A 290 11.26 22.73 0.99
C THR A 290 11.05 22.58 2.50
N GLU A 291 10.55 21.43 2.93
CA GLU A 291 10.31 21.09 4.34
C GLU A 291 11.58 20.64 5.08
N LEU A 292 12.71 20.53 4.37
CA LEU A 292 13.99 20.02 4.87
C LEU A 292 13.84 18.61 5.49
N ARG A 293 12.93 17.81 4.94
CA ARG A 293 12.68 16.44 5.38
C ARG A 293 13.78 15.52 4.82
N PRO A 294 14.53 14.80 5.67
CA PRO A 294 15.48 13.81 5.18
C PRO A 294 14.71 12.59 4.64
N THR A 295 14.90 12.34 3.35
CA THR A 295 14.43 11.13 2.64
C THR A 295 15.59 10.58 1.81
N PRO A 296 15.59 9.28 1.46
CA PRO A 296 16.66 8.72 0.63
C PRO A 296 16.80 9.44 -0.72
N MET A 297 15.73 10.05 -1.24
CA MET A 297 15.78 10.87 -2.45
C MET A 297 16.51 12.20 -2.20
N THR A 298 16.20 12.91 -1.11
CA THR A 298 16.87 14.17 -0.77
C THR A 298 18.35 14.00 -0.40
N THR A 299 18.73 12.83 0.13
CA THR A 299 20.13 12.51 0.45
C THR A 299 20.91 11.97 -0.76
N GLY A 300 20.23 11.72 -1.89
CA GLY A 300 20.82 11.15 -3.09
C GLY A 300 21.11 9.65 -3.01
N PHE A 301 20.64 8.97 -1.96
CA PHE A 301 20.70 7.50 -1.85
C PHE A 301 19.80 6.84 -2.91
N TRP A 302 18.60 7.39 -3.09
CA TRP A 302 17.72 7.10 -4.23
C TRP A 302 17.83 8.20 -5.29
N GLY A 303 17.55 7.80 -6.52
CA GLY A 303 17.51 8.66 -7.69
C GLY A 303 16.81 7.93 -8.83
N GLU A 304 16.94 8.43 -10.05
CA GLU A 304 16.31 7.86 -11.25
C GLU A 304 16.56 6.35 -11.38
N ARG A 305 17.81 5.91 -11.22
CA ARG A 305 18.16 4.49 -11.28
C ARG A 305 17.44 3.64 -10.24
N ALA A 306 17.25 4.15 -9.02
CA ALA A 306 16.53 3.41 -7.98
C ALA A 306 15.05 3.24 -8.36
N LEU A 307 14.45 4.26 -8.97
CA LEU A 307 13.08 4.21 -9.50
C LEU A 307 12.97 3.16 -10.62
N GLU A 308 13.90 3.15 -11.57
CA GLU A 308 13.95 2.15 -12.66
C GLU A 308 14.15 0.72 -12.14
N ASP A 309 15.11 0.52 -11.25
CA ASP A 309 15.48 -0.79 -10.71
C ASP A 309 14.34 -1.39 -9.88
N THR A 310 13.69 -0.58 -9.04
CA THR A 310 12.54 -1.03 -8.24
C THR A 310 11.33 -1.30 -9.13
N TRP A 311 11.03 -0.45 -10.12
CA TRP A 311 9.94 -0.70 -11.07
C TRP A 311 10.11 -2.04 -11.79
N ARG A 312 11.28 -2.28 -12.37
CA ARG A 312 11.61 -3.54 -13.05
C ARG A 312 11.50 -4.74 -12.11
N THR A 313 12.01 -4.61 -10.88
CA THR A 313 11.90 -5.66 -9.86
C THR A 313 10.44 -6.04 -9.58
N THR A 314 9.52 -5.08 -9.55
CA THR A 314 8.10 -5.39 -9.34
C THR A 314 7.44 -6.11 -10.51
N LEU A 315 7.77 -5.72 -11.75
CA LEU A 315 7.28 -6.34 -12.97
C LEU A 315 7.80 -7.77 -13.16
N ASP A 316 9.08 -7.99 -12.86
CA ASP A 316 9.70 -9.31 -12.96
C ASP A 316 9.26 -10.20 -11.79
N GLY A 317 9.09 -9.60 -10.60
CA GLY A 317 8.59 -10.27 -9.41
C GLY A 317 7.17 -10.82 -9.56
N ILE A 318 6.25 -10.08 -10.19
CA ILE A 318 4.88 -10.58 -10.40
C ILE A 318 4.84 -11.76 -11.39
N VAL A 319 5.69 -11.73 -12.42
CA VAL A 319 5.87 -12.84 -13.36
C VAL A 319 6.48 -14.05 -12.65
N ALA A 320 7.51 -13.84 -11.84
CA ALA A 320 8.14 -14.90 -11.05
C ALA A 320 7.16 -15.52 -10.03
N LEU A 321 6.31 -14.71 -9.40
CA LEU A 321 5.27 -15.18 -8.50
C LEU A 321 4.26 -16.08 -9.23
N ALA A 322 3.79 -15.67 -10.41
CA ALA A 322 2.92 -16.49 -11.25
C ALA A 322 3.58 -17.81 -11.67
N LYS A 323 4.86 -17.79 -12.06
CA LYS A 323 5.64 -19.00 -12.35
C LYS A 323 5.77 -19.93 -11.16
N HIS A 324 6.06 -19.39 -9.98
CA HIS A 324 6.15 -20.15 -8.74
C HIS A 324 4.83 -20.83 -8.36
N SER A 325 3.70 -20.35 -8.90
CA SER A 325 2.39 -21.00 -8.78
C SER A 325 2.11 -22.15 -9.76
N GLY A 326 3.12 -22.56 -10.53
CA GLY A 326 3.05 -23.66 -11.48
C GLY A 326 2.47 -23.28 -12.84
N VAL A 327 2.53 -22.00 -13.23
CA VAL A 327 2.05 -21.53 -14.54
C VAL A 327 3.22 -21.01 -15.36
N ASP A 328 3.49 -21.65 -16.51
CA ASP A 328 4.55 -21.23 -17.44
C ASP A 328 4.00 -20.87 -18.83
N ASP A 329 2.68 -20.61 -18.92
CA ASP A 329 2.05 -20.16 -20.17
C ASP A 329 2.34 -18.67 -20.43
N GLU A 330 2.99 -18.37 -21.55
CA GLU A 330 3.41 -17.01 -21.90
C GLU A 330 2.26 -16.01 -21.95
N ARG A 331 1.06 -16.42 -22.39
CA ARG A 331 -0.12 -15.54 -22.47
C ARG A 331 -0.61 -15.18 -21.08
N TYR A 332 -0.61 -16.14 -20.16
CA TYR A 332 -0.94 -15.90 -18.77
C TYR A 332 0.07 -14.99 -18.07
N LEU A 333 1.37 -15.22 -18.29
CA LEU A 333 2.42 -14.38 -17.73
C LEU A 333 2.33 -12.94 -18.25
N ALA A 334 2.06 -12.76 -19.54
CA ALA A 334 1.80 -11.45 -20.14
C ALA A 334 0.56 -10.78 -19.52
N PHE A 335 -0.56 -11.50 -19.40
CA PHE A 335 -1.78 -11.01 -18.75
C PHE A 335 -1.51 -10.51 -17.31
N VAL A 336 -0.79 -11.29 -16.50
CA VAL A 336 -0.49 -10.95 -15.11
C VAL A 336 0.42 -9.72 -15.03
N ARG A 337 1.46 -9.66 -15.86
CA ARG A 337 2.38 -8.51 -15.94
C ARG A 337 1.63 -7.22 -16.32
N GLU A 338 0.83 -7.26 -17.38
CA GLU A 338 0.09 -6.09 -17.86
C GLU A 338 -1.03 -5.68 -16.89
N SER A 339 -1.65 -6.62 -16.19
CA SER A 339 -2.64 -6.31 -15.13
C SER A 339 -2.00 -5.54 -13.98
N TYR A 340 -0.83 -5.97 -13.52
CA TYR A 340 -0.10 -5.25 -12.48
C TYR A 340 0.35 -3.88 -12.96
N ARG A 341 0.92 -3.79 -14.18
CA ARG A 341 1.30 -2.51 -14.79
C ARG A 341 0.11 -1.54 -14.84
N PHE A 342 -1.04 -2.01 -15.31
CA PHE A 342 -2.26 -1.22 -15.39
C PHE A 342 -2.62 -0.59 -14.04
N MET A 343 -2.64 -1.39 -12.97
CA MET A 343 -2.96 -0.93 -11.62
C MET A 343 -1.90 0.02 -11.05
N ALA A 344 -0.62 -0.24 -11.29
CA ALA A 344 0.48 0.61 -10.83
C ALA A 344 0.45 1.98 -11.52
N ILE A 345 0.16 2.06 -12.83
CA ILE A 345 0.04 3.33 -13.54
C ILE A 345 -1.13 4.16 -12.97
N GLU A 346 -2.28 3.55 -12.65
CA GLU A 346 -3.38 4.28 -12.01
C GLU A 346 -2.99 4.89 -10.66
N VAL A 347 -2.16 4.19 -9.89
CA VAL A 347 -1.61 4.70 -8.62
C VAL A 347 -0.70 5.89 -8.90
N ALA A 348 0.27 5.74 -9.81
CA ALA A 348 1.21 6.80 -10.16
C ALA A 348 0.50 8.06 -10.68
N GLU A 349 -0.51 7.90 -11.54
CA GLU A 349 -1.33 8.99 -12.07
C GLU A 349 -2.09 9.73 -10.96
N ALA A 350 -2.62 9.01 -9.97
CA ALA A 350 -3.36 9.62 -8.87
C ALA A 350 -2.44 10.34 -7.88
N MET A 351 -1.26 9.79 -7.60
CA MET A 351 -0.25 10.42 -6.75
C MET A 351 0.29 11.70 -7.40
N GLY A 352 0.69 11.63 -8.68
CA GLY A 352 1.22 12.79 -9.41
C GLY A 352 0.17 13.81 -9.89
N GLY A 353 -1.11 13.44 -9.90
CA GLY A 353 -2.21 14.31 -10.35
C GLY A 353 -2.94 15.05 -9.23
N GLY A 354 -2.51 14.89 -7.97
CA GLY A 354 -3.25 15.38 -6.80
C GLY A 354 -4.60 14.66 -6.59
N GLY A 355 -4.84 13.53 -7.25
CA GLY A 355 -6.02 12.69 -7.04
C GLY A 355 -6.04 12.02 -5.66
N ALA A 356 -4.89 11.96 -4.99
CA ALA A 356 -4.71 11.60 -3.59
C ALA A 356 -4.58 12.83 -2.65
N ALA A 357 -5.00 14.03 -3.06
CA ALA A 357 -4.93 15.27 -2.26
C ALA A 357 -6.28 15.94 -2.00
#